data_AF-A0A920NBJ2-F1
#
_entry.id   AF-A0A920NBJ2-F1
#
_cell.length_a   1.000
_cell.length_b   1.000
_cell.length_c   1.000
_cell.angle_alpha   90.00
_cell.angle_beta   90.00
_cell.angle_gamma   90.00
#
_symmetry.space_group_name_H-M   'P 1'
#
loop_
_entity.id
_entity.type
_entity.pdbx_description
1 polymer ?
#
loop_
_entity_poly.entity_id
_entity_poly.type
_entity_poly.pdbx_seq_one_letter_code
_entity_poly.pdbx_strand_id
1 'polypeptide(L)'
;MNWERKAFEYIDKIEGMGGAVEALKEGFQMMEIHDSAYLYQREVENKDRIVVGVNEYVSDAPQIEALQTISKTRLKDNLKGLQGLNQRETVKR
;
A
#
# COMPACT_ATOMS: atom_id res chain seq x y z
N MET A 1 1.55 -9.74 27.64
CA MET A 1 0.61 -10.05 26.55
C MET A 1 -0.27 -8.83 26.28
N ASN A 2 0.27 -7.81 25.60
CA ASN A 2 -0.35 -6.48 25.46
C ASN A 2 -0.95 -6.24 24.07
N TRP A 3 -0.45 -6.97 23.06
CA TRP A 3 -0.86 -6.79 21.67
C TRP A 3 -2.32 -7.17 21.43
N GLU A 4 -2.77 -8.25 22.05
CA GLU A 4 -4.16 -8.71 21.96
C GLU A 4 -5.14 -7.67 22.52
N ARG A 5 -4.88 -7.15 23.74
CA ARG A 5 -5.69 -6.09 24.34
C ARG A 5 -5.76 -4.84 23.47
N LYS A 6 -4.61 -4.36 22.97
CA LYS A 6 -4.56 -3.19 22.08
C LYS A 6 -5.31 -3.43 20.76
N ALA A 7 -5.23 -4.64 20.21
CA ALA A 7 -5.97 -4.99 19.01
C ALA A 7 -7.49 -4.94 19.28
N PHE A 8 -7.95 -5.48 20.40
CA PHE A 8 -9.36 -5.40 20.79
C PHE A 8 -9.82 -3.97 21.04
N GLU A 9 -9.02 -3.11 21.68
CA GLU A 9 -9.34 -1.68 21.84
C GLU A 9 -9.59 -0.98 20.48
N TYR A 10 -8.82 -1.32 19.45
CA TYR A 10 -9.04 -0.83 18.09
C TYR A 10 -10.30 -1.41 17.44
N ILE A 11 -10.59 -2.70 17.66
CA ILE A 11 -11.81 -3.34 17.16
C ILE A 11 -13.04 -2.70 17.81
N ASP A 12 -13.05 -2.52 19.13
CA ASP A 12 -14.16 -1.92 19.87
C ASP A 12 -14.42 -0.47 19.41
N LYS A 13 -13.36 0.29 19.09
CA LYS A 13 -13.48 1.63 18.49
C LYS A 13 -14.19 1.57 17.14
N ILE A 14 -13.83 0.63 16.27
CA ILE A 14 -14.46 0.44 14.96
C ILE A 14 -15.93 0.00 15.10
N GLU A 15 -16.23 -0.90 16.02
CA GLU A 15 -17.62 -1.31 16.32
C GLU A 15 -18.46 -0.12 16.79
N GLY A 16 -17.91 0.74 17.65
CA GLY A 16 -18.55 1.99 18.08
C GLY A 16 -18.83 2.99 16.96
N MET A 17 -18.16 2.88 15.82
CA MET A 17 -18.38 3.72 14.62
C MET A 17 -19.42 3.14 13.66
N GLY A 18 -20.09 2.04 14.02
CA GLY A 18 -21.03 1.33 13.14
C GLY A 18 -20.39 0.19 12.35
N GLY A 19 -19.23 -0.29 12.79
CA GLY A 19 -18.50 -1.41 12.20
C GLY A 19 -17.53 -1.00 11.09
N ALA A 20 -16.79 -1.99 10.57
CA ALA A 20 -15.64 -1.75 9.69
C ALA A 20 -15.96 -0.99 8.40
N VAL A 21 -17.12 -1.27 7.79
CA VAL A 21 -17.56 -0.62 6.54
C VAL A 21 -17.85 0.86 6.76
N GLU A 22 -18.52 1.20 7.85
CA GLU A 22 -18.88 2.58 8.15
C GLU A 22 -17.64 3.38 8.56
N ALA A 23 -16.80 2.82 9.42
CA ALA A 23 -15.51 3.40 9.77
C ALA A 23 -14.64 3.68 8.52
N LEU A 24 -14.66 2.79 7.52
CA LEU A 24 -13.93 2.99 6.27
C LEU A 24 -14.48 4.16 5.44
N LYS A 25 -15.81 4.29 5.34
CA LYS A 25 -16.44 5.41 4.62
C LYS A 25 -16.15 6.75 5.27
N GLU A 26 -16.16 6.78 6.60
CA GLU A 26 -15.77 7.94 7.41
C GLU A 26 -14.24 8.18 7.40
N GLY A 27 -13.48 7.32 6.73
CA GLY A 27 -12.04 7.48 6.51
C GLY A 27 -11.17 7.13 7.72
N PHE A 28 -11.72 6.52 8.77
CA PHE A 28 -11.00 6.24 10.01
C PHE A 28 -9.70 5.46 9.80
N GLN A 29 -9.79 4.30 9.14
CA GLN A 29 -8.63 3.46 8.88
C GLN A 29 -7.62 4.14 7.94
N MET A 30 -8.09 4.90 6.94
CA MET A 30 -7.18 5.62 6.04
C MET A 30 -6.41 6.73 6.77
N MET A 31 -7.09 7.46 7.66
CA MET A 31 -6.45 8.50 8.48
C MET A 31 -5.41 7.91 9.43
N GLU A 32 -5.73 6.83 10.15
CA GLU A 32 -4.78 6.16 11.06
C GLU A 32 -3.53 5.65 10.31
N ILE A 33 -3.70 5.09 9.10
CA ILE A 33 -2.58 4.67 8.26
C ILE A 33 -1.74 5.88 7.83
N HIS A 34 -2.39 6.98 7.43
CA HIS A 34 -1.71 8.18 6.97
C HIS A 34 -0.93 8.85 8.10
N ASP A 35 -1.52 9.00 9.27
CA ASP A 35 -0.90 9.60 10.45
C ASP A 35 0.32 8.77 10.90
N SER A 36 0.20 7.45 10.90
CA SER A 36 1.30 6.54 11.20
C SER A 36 2.44 6.64 10.17
N ALA A 37 2.10 6.70 8.87
CA ALA A 37 3.08 6.86 7.80
C ALA A 37 3.78 8.23 7.88
N TYR A 38 3.04 9.30 8.16
CA TYR A 38 3.59 10.64 8.32
C TYR A 38 4.53 10.73 9.52
N LEU A 39 4.13 10.17 10.66
CA LEU A 39 4.97 10.10 11.85
C LEU A 39 6.26 9.33 11.55
N TYR A 40 6.16 8.15 10.93
CA TYR A 40 7.32 7.36 10.54
C TYR A 40 8.26 8.15 9.61
N GLN A 41 7.71 8.78 8.57
CA GLN A 41 8.49 9.59 7.63
C GLN A 41 9.24 10.72 8.35
N ARG A 42 8.55 11.42 9.26
CA ARG A 42 9.16 12.47 10.09
C ARG A 42 10.25 11.95 11.01
N GLU A 43 10.05 10.80 11.66
CA GLU A 43 11.08 10.17 12.50
C GLU A 43 12.34 9.82 11.68
N VAL A 44 12.16 9.37 10.43
CA VAL A 44 13.26 9.08 9.52
C VAL A 44 13.98 10.36 9.11
N GLU A 45 13.25 11.43 8.75
CA GLU A 45 13.85 12.71 8.36
C GLU A 45 14.61 13.38 9.50
N ASN A 46 14.04 13.34 10.71
CA ASN A 46 14.65 13.89 11.91
C ASN A 46 15.81 13.05 12.48
N LYS A 47 16.02 11.84 11.93
CA LYS A 47 16.94 10.83 12.49
C LYS A 47 16.58 10.34 13.90
N ASP A 48 15.35 10.55 14.34
CA ASP A 48 14.77 9.92 15.54
C ASP A 48 14.66 8.39 15.33
N ARG A 49 14.53 7.96 14.07
CA ARG A 49 14.61 6.58 13.62
C ARG A 49 15.73 6.41 12.58
N ILE A 50 16.73 5.61 12.90
CA ILE A 50 17.84 5.35 11.98
C ILE A 50 17.51 4.23 10.99
N VAL A 51 17.60 4.55 9.70
CA VAL A 51 17.47 3.62 8.57
C VAL A 51 18.81 3.57 7.84
N VAL A 52 19.57 2.51 8.10
CA VAL A 52 20.94 2.31 7.56
C VAL A 52 20.92 2.34 6.04
N GLY A 53 21.81 3.14 5.45
CA GLY A 53 21.92 3.29 3.99
C GLY A 53 20.89 4.23 3.39
N VAL A 54 19.98 4.79 4.20
CA VAL A 54 18.98 5.79 3.76
C VAL A 54 19.24 7.15 4.40
N ASN A 55 19.16 7.26 5.73
CA ASN A 55 19.34 8.52 6.44
C ASN A 55 20.63 8.60 7.29
N GLU A 56 21.24 7.45 7.60
CA GLU A 56 22.51 7.36 8.32
C GLU A 56 23.34 6.18 7.81
N TYR A 57 24.66 6.27 7.96
CA TYR A 57 25.61 5.25 7.50
C TYR A 57 25.47 4.95 5.99
N VAL A 58 25.28 6.00 5.19
CA VAL A 58 25.17 5.88 3.73
C VAL A 58 26.55 5.63 3.14
N SER A 59 26.70 4.53 2.39
CA SER A 59 27.88 4.23 1.59
C SER A 59 27.55 4.24 0.10
N ASP A 60 28.56 4.32 -0.76
CA ASP A 60 28.36 4.20 -2.19
C ASP A 60 27.68 2.86 -2.52
N ALA A 61 26.51 2.94 -3.16
CA ALA A 61 25.76 1.76 -3.56
C ALA A 61 26.34 1.20 -4.87
N PRO A 62 26.55 -0.13 -4.98
CA PRO A 62 26.91 -0.73 -6.26
C PRO A 62 25.79 -0.51 -7.27
N GLN A 63 26.14 -0.39 -8.56
CA GLN A 63 25.14 -0.27 -9.62
C GLN A 63 24.25 -1.52 -9.64
N ILE A 64 22.94 -1.35 -9.55
CA ILE A 64 21.98 -2.45 -9.64
C ILE A 64 21.80 -2.77 -11.14
N GLU A 65 22.47 -3.81 -11.60
CA GLU A 65 22.54 -4.14 -13.05
C GLU A 65 21.24 -4.72 -13.62
N ALA A 66 20.38 -5.31 -12.79
CA ALA A 66 19.21 -6.06 -13.25
C ALA A 66 17.94 -5.78 -12.44
N LEU A 67 17.29 -4.65 -12.72
CA LEU A 67 15.94 -4.41 -12.24
C LEU A 67 14.91 -5.16 -13.09
N GLN A 68 13.94 -5.80 -12.43
CA GLN A 68 12.79 -6.38 -13.11
C GLN A 68 11.99 -5.26 -13.79
N THR A 69 11.87 -5.34 -15.11
CA THR A 69 11.12 -4.36 -15.91
C THR A 69 9.76 -4.92 -16.32
N ILE A 70 8.82 -4.03 -16.61
CA ILE A 70 7.50 -4.43 -17.12
C ILE A 70 7.67 -5.02 -18.52
N SER A 71 7.14 -6.23 -18.73
CA SER A 71 7.17 -6.88 -20.05
C SER A 71 6.28 -6.15 -21.06
N LYS A 72 6.92 -5.52 -22.05
CA LYS A 72 6.22 -4.90 -23.19
C LYS A 72 5.40 -5.91 -24.00
N THR A 73 5.79 -7.19 -24.02
CA THR A 73 5.06 -8.26 -24.69
C THR A 73 3.75 -8.58 -23.96
N ARG A 74 3.80 -8.73 -22.63
CA ARG A 74 2.59 -9.00 -21.82
C ARG A 74 1.53 -7.91 -21.95
N LEU A 75 1.93 -6.65 -22.11
CA LEU A 75 0.99 -5.55 -22.36
C LEU A 75 0.22 -5.75 -23.67
N LYS A 76 0.92 -6.15 -24.75
CA LYS A 76 0.29 -6.40 -26.06
C LYS A 76 -0.68 -7.58 -25.99
N ASP A 77 -0.31 -8.64 -25.30
CA ASP A 77 -1.15 -9.83 -25.18
C ASP A 77 -2.42 -9.55 -24.36
N ASN A 78 -2.31 -8.80 -23.27
CA ASN A 78 -3.46 -8.35 -22.48
C ASN A 78 -4.42 -7.48 -23.31
N LEU A 79 -3.88 -6.54 -24.10
CA LEU A 79 -4.68 -5.69 -24.98
C LEU A 79 -5.43 -6.49 -26.05
N LYS A 80 -4.76 -7.46 -26.68
CA LYS A 80 -5.41 -8.37 -27.63
C LYS A 80 -6.52 -9.20 -26.96
N GLY A 81 -6.26 -9.69 -25.75
CA GLY A 81 -7.24 -10.41 -24.95
C GLY A 81 -8.49 -9.57 -24.69
N LEU A 82 -8.31 -8.33 -24.21
CA LEU A 82 -9.42 -7.40 -23.95
C LEU A 82 -10.20 -7.04 -25.22
N GLN A 83 -9.51 -6.83 -26.34
CA GLN A 83 -10.17 -6.57 -27.64
C GLN A 83 -11.02 -7.76 -28.09
N GLY A 84 -10.53 -8.99 -27.91
CA GLY A 84 -11.28 -10.20 -28.24
C GLY A 84 -12.51 -10.42 -27.36
N LEU A 85 -12.46 -10.04 -26.07
CA LEU A 85 -13.60 -10.09 -25.17
C LEU A 85 -14.67 -9.08 -25.56
N ASN A 86 -14.29 -7.82 -25.84
CA ASN A 86 -15.22 -6.75 -26.24
C ASN A 86 -15.98 -7.09 -27.54
N GLN A 87 -15.30 -7.68 -28.52
CA GLN A 87 -15.95 -8.11 -29.78
C GLN A 87 -17.01 -9.20 -29.54
N ARG A 88 -16.76 -10.15 -28.62
CA ARG A 88 -17.71 -11.22 -28.29
C ARG A 88 -18.93 -10.70 -27.52
N GLU A 89 -18.75 -9.68 -26.69
CA GLU A 89 -19.84 -9.04 -25.96
C GLU A 89 -20.71 -8.14 -26.87
N THR A 90 -20.10 -7.50 -27.87
CA THR A 90 -20.82 -6.65 -28.84
C THR A 90 -21.70 -7.46 -29.80
N VAL A 91 -21.30 -8.68 -30.17
CA VAL A 91 -22.07 -9.58 -31.06
C VAL A 91 -23.22 -10.31 -30.33
N LYS A 92 -23.21 -10.32 -28.98
CA LYS A 92 -24.26 -10.93 -28.16
C LYS A 92 -25.37 -9.96 -27.73
N ARG A 93 -25.25 -8.67 -28.03
CA ARG A 93 -26.30 -7.66 -27.88
C ARG A 93 -27.02 -7.44 -29.20
#